data_AF-A0A4Q1AQQ9-F1
#
_entry.id   AF-A0A4Q1AQQ9-F1
#
_cell.length_a   1.000
_cell.length_b   1.000
_cell.length_c   1.000
_cell.angle_alpha   90.00
_cell.angle_beta   90.00
_cell.angle_gamma   90.00
#
_symmetry.space_group_name_H-M   'P 1'
#
loop_
_entity.id
_entity.type
_entity.pdbx_description
1 polymer ?
#
loop_
_entity_poly.entity_id
_entity_poly.type
_entity_poly.pdbx_seq_one_letter_code
_entity_poly.pdbx_strand_id
1 'polypeptide(L)'
;MEEEYDLETYDRFLGEFKQEGNHWDKIEKRTATLFQVLIDGDLKELVFVLKHYPKYVQIVCDHFRYLYNYSEQEADIYAASKLLEMSEGYHQKQFVRNLVRKLTKINEYDISSLKSFLDELIENQNRIHPIILGFYKVEIENNMSHNNYHKLQIKVIEKNLTKLIVDSSFDFTASDRDANLDIPYMD
;
A
#
# COMPACT_ATOMS: atom_id res chain seq x y z
N MET A 1 -1.31 -4.05 20.21
CA MET A 1 -2.55 -4.83 20.29
C MET A 1 -2.92 -5.16 18.86
N GLU A 2 -2.91 -6.43 18.49
CA GLU A 2 -3.66 -6.84 17.29
C GLU A 2 -5.13 -6.59 17.62
N GLU A 3 -5.83 -5.82 16.79
CA GLU A 3 -7.27 -5.64 16.93
C GLU A 3 -7.93 -7.02 16.79
N GLU A 4 -8.77 -7.37 17.76
CA GLU A 4 -9.40 -8.68 17.86
C GLU A 4 -10.60 -8.73 16.89
N TYR A 5 -10.30 -8.88 15.60
CA TYR A 5 -11.32 -9.09 14.57
C TYR A 5 -11.90 -10.50 14.71
N ASP A 6 -13.23 -10.62 14.60
CA ASP A 6 -13.93 -11.90 14.69
C ASP A 6 -13.90 -12.65 13.35
N LEU A 7 -13.20 -13.79 13.31
CA LEU A 7 -13.09 -14.64 12.13
C LEU A 7 -14.44 -15.14 11.62
N GLU A 8 -15.39 -15.44 12.52
CA GLU A 8 -16.70 -15.99 12.15
C GLU A 8 -17.51 -15.02 11.29
N THR A 9 -17.25 -13.71 11.44
CA THR A 9 -17.90 -12.68 10.63
C THR A 9 -17.50 -12.79 9.15
N TYR A 10 -16.24 -13.12 8.85
CA TYR A 10 -15.75 -13.22 7.47
C TYR A 10 -16.11 -14.53 6.79
N ASP A 11 -16.19 -15.65 7.53
CA ASP A 11 -16.54 -16.97 6.99
C ASP A 11 -17.85 -16.95 6.19
N ARG A 12 -18.80 -16.09 6.58
CA ARG A 12 -20.08 -15.93 5.87
C ARG A 12 -19.94 -15.28 4.50
N PHE A 13 -18.90 -14.47 4.30
CA PHE A 13 -18.61 -13.76 3.05
C PHE A 13 -17.58 -14.50 2.19
N LEU A 14 -16.73 -15.32 2.79
CA LEU A 14 -15.77 -16.13 2.07
C LEU A 14 -16.47 -17.33 1.42
N GLY A 15 -16.21 -17.53 0.13
CA GLY A 15 -16.85 -18.55 -0.69
C GLY A 15 -15.85 -19.55 -1.28
N GLU A 16 -16.35 -20.42 -2.16
CA GLU A 16 -15.48 -21.32 -2.91
C GLU A 16 -14.50 -20.54 -3.80
N PHE A 17 -13.26 -21.02 -3.88
CA PHE A 17 -12.23 -20.48 -4.76
C PHE A 17 -12.06 -21.41 -5.95
N LYS A 18 -12.29 -20.91 -7.17
CA LYS A 18 -12.13 -21.66 -8.41
C LYS A 18 -10.74 -21.42 -8.99
N GLN A 19 -10.10 -22.48 -9.46
CA GLN A 19 -8.77 -22.38 -10.08
C GLN A 19 -8.81 -21.77 -11.48
N GLU A 20 -9.92 -21.97 -12.20
CA GLU A 20 -10.16 -21.50 -13.57
C GLU A 20 -11.18 -20.35 -13.60
N GLY A 21 -11.00 -19.43 -14.55
CA GLY A 21 -11.85 -18.24 -14.73
C GLY A 21 -11.05 -16.94 -14.79
N ASN A 22 -11.68 -15.86 -15.27
CA ASN A 22 -11.10 -14.52 -15.21
C ASN A 22 -11.09 -14.03 -13.75
N HIS A 23 -10.31 -12.99 -13.45
CA HIS A 23 -9.93 -12.56 -12.10
C HIS A 23 -11.00 -12.75 -10.99
N TRP A 24 -12.18 -12.13 -11.09
CA TRP A 24 -13.28 -12.22 -10.11
C TRP A 24 -14.16 -13.45 -10.27
N ASP A 25 -14.16 -14.09 -11.44
CA ASP A 25 -14.90 -15.34 -11.66
C ASP A 25 -14.36 -16.50 -10.80
N LYS A 26 -13.12 -16.34 -10.32
CA LYS A 26 -12.46 -17.26 -9.40
C LYS A 26 -13.04 -17.24 -7.99
N ILE A 27 -13.85 -16.24 -7.64
CA ILE A 27 -14.46 -16.14 -6.31
C ILE A 27 -15.93 -15.77 -6.39
N GLU A 28 -16.65 -16.00 -5.29
CA GLU A 28 -18.04 -15.58 -5.20
C GLU A 28 -18.17 -14.06 -5.11
N LYS A 29 -19.29 -13.50 -5.61
CA LYS A 29 -19.58 -12.07 -5.56
C LYS A 29 -19.47 -11.49 -4.15
N ARG A 30 -19.95 -12.22 -3.14
CA ARG A 30 -19.87 -11.80 -1.73
C ARG A 30 -18.42 -11.66 -1.23
N THR A 31 -17.52 -12.54 -1.70
CA THR A 31 -16.10 -12.50 -1.38
C THR A 31 -15.42 -11.32 -2.09
N ALA A 32 -15.78 -11.06 -3.35
CA ALA A 32 -15.30 -9.89 -4.09
C ALA A 32 -15.73 -8.58 -3.42
N THR A 33 -17.00 -8.48 -3.01
CA THR A 33 -17.53 -7.32 -2.30
C THR A 33 -16.82 -7.11 -0.95
N LEU A 34 -16.57 -8.18 -0.18
CA LEU A 34 -15.79 -8.08 1.05
C LEU A 34 -14.43 -7.44 0.77
N PHE A 35 -13.66 -7.98 -0.18
CA PHE A 35 -12.33 -7.45 -0.45
C PHE A 35 -12.37 -6.01 -0.98
N GLN A 36 -13.34 -5.64 -1.81
CA GLN A 36 -13.52 -4.25 -2.23
C GLN A 36 -13.71 -3.33 -1.03
N VAL A 37 -14.60 -3.70 -0.10
CA VAL A 37 -14.89 -2.90 1.10
C VAL A 37 -13.66 -2.79 1.99
N LEU A 38 -12.92 -3.88 2.21
CA LEU A 38 -11.72 -3.86 3.05
C LEU A 38 -10.57 -3.08 2.40
N ILE A 39 -10.42 -3.16 1.08
CA ILE A 39 -9.42 -2.40 0.33
C ILE A 39 -9.71 -0.91 0.37
N ASP A 40 -10.97 -0.51 0.27
CA ASP A 40 -11.38 0.89 0.30
C ASP A 40 -11.46 1.47 1.73
N GLY A 41 -11.82 0.63 2.71
CA GLY A 41 -11.96 0.99 4.11
C GLY A 41 -10.71 0.69 4.92
N ASP A 42 -10.66 -0.48 5.55
CA ASP A 42 -9.61 -0.84 6.52
C ASP A 42 -8.61 -1.88 6.00
N LEU A 43 -7.40 -1.40 5.68
CA LEU A 43 -6.30 -2.25 5.23
C LEU A 43 -5.78 -3.20 6.33
N LYS A 44 -5.92 -2.84 7.62
CA LYS A 44 -5.52 -3.73 8.73
C LYS A 44 -6.42 -4.95 8.77
N GLU A 45 -7.72 -4.75 8.62
CA GLU A 45 -8.72 -5.80 8.53
C GLU A 45 -8.50 -6.68 7.29
N LEU A 46 -8.16 -6.07 6.13
CA LEU A 46 -7.76 -6.84 4.94
C LEU A 46 -6.57 -7.76 5.21
N VAL A 47 -5.51 -7.23 5.83
CA VAL A 47 -4.32 -8.01 6.18
C VAL A 47 -4.67 -9.13 7.16
N PHE A 48 -5.52 -8.85 8.15
CA PHE A 48 -6.00 -9.85 9.09
C PHE A 48 -6.71 -11.01 8.37
N VAL A 49 -7.64 -10.71 7.47
CA VAL A 49 -8.35 -11.73 6.68
C VAL A 49 -7.35 -12.51 5.82
N LEU A 50 -6.45 -11.85 5.11
CA LEU A 50 -5.50 -12.53 4.23
C LEU A 50 -4.48 -13.40 4.99
N LYS A 51 -4.14 -13.07 6.24
CA LYS A 51 -3.30 -13.93 7.09
C LYS A 51 -3.98 -15.27 7.37
N HIS A 52 -5.29 -15.26 7.59
CA HIS A 52 -6.07 -16.46 7.88
C HIS A 52 -6.50 -17.21 6.61
N TYR A 53 -6.66 -16.50 5.49
CA TYR A 53 -7.07 -17.06 4.20
C TYR A 53 -6.08 -16.69 3.07
N PRO A 54 -4.82 -17.18 3.14
CA PRO A 54 -3.74 -16.76 2.24
C PRO A 54 -3.99 -17.09 0.77
N LYS A 55 -4.88 -18.05 0.47
CA LYS A 55 -5.30 -18.39 -0.89
C LYS A 55 -5.86 -17.19 -1.68
N TYR A 56 -6.32 -16.14 -1.00
CA TYR A 56 -6.85 -14.93 -1.64
C TYR A 56 -5.83 -13.81 -1.83
N VAL A 57 -4.56 -13.97 -1.42
CA VAL A 57 -3.56 -12.90 -1.55
C VAL A 57 -3.38 -12.48 -3.02
N GLN A 58 -3.20 -13.45 -3.91
CA GLN A 58 -3.01 -13.18 -5.34
C GLN A 58 -4.17 -12.38 -5.93
N ILE A 59 -5.42 -12.80 -5.67
CA ILE A 59 -6.61 -12.13 -6.20
C ILE A 59 -6.77 -10.72 -5.59
N VAL A 60 -6.38 -10.50 -4.34
CA VAL A 60 -6.38 -9.13 -3.79
C VAL A 60 -5.32 -8.26 -4.48
N CYS A 61 -4.12 -8.79 -4.73
CA CYS A 61 -3.06 -8.04 -5.41
C CYS A 61 -3.46 -7.67 -6.85
N ASP A 62 -4.00 -8.64 -7.57
CA ASP A 62 -4.52 -8.42 -8.92
C ASP A 62 -5.67 -7.38 -8.91
N HIS A 63 -6.49 -7.32 -7.85
CA HIS A 63 -7.58 -6.33 -7.78
C HIS A 63 -7.05 -4.92 -7.55
N PHE A 64 -6.10 -4.78 -6.62
CA PHE A 64 -5.38 -3.52 -6.42
C PHE A 64 -4.73 -3.00 -7.70
N ARG A 65 -4.31 -3.88 -8.63
CA ARG A 65 -3.80 -3.48 -9.96
C ARG A 65 -4.83 -2.67 -10.75
N TYR A 66 -6.10 -3.04 -10.66
CA TYR A 66 -7.21 -2.41 -11.40
C TYR A 66 -7.94 -1.33 -10.59
N LEU A 67 -7.64 -1.22 -9.28
CA LEU A 67 -8.25 -0.22 -8.42
C LEU A 67 -7.92 1.19 -8.94
N TYR A 68 -8.96 1.94 -9.26
CA TYR A 68 -8.88 3.39 -9.38
C TYR A 68 -9.13 3.94 -7.98
N ASN A 69 -8.28 4.87 -7.51
CA ASN A 69 -8.39 5.48 -6.19
C ASN A 69 -9.74 6.20 -6.00
N TYR A 70 -10.76 5.49 -5.53
CA TYR A 70 -12.09 6.04 -5.26
C TYR A 70 -12.31 6.37 -3.79
N SER A 71 -11.51 5.79 -2.88
CA SER A 71 -11.60 6.06 -1.44
C SER A 71 -10.61 7.13 -1.00
N GLU A 72 -11.09 8.08 -0.20
CA GLU A 72 -10.29 9.10 0.49
C GLU A 72 -9.60 8.56 1.76
N GLN A 73 -9.91 7.31 2.17
CA GLN A 73 -9.34 6.74 3.38
C GLN A 73 -7.87 6.35 3.17
N GLU A 74 -7.02 6.93 4.02
CA GLU A 74 -5.60 6.63 4.04
C GLU A 74 -5.33 5.25 4.64
N ALA A 75 -4.39 4.53 4.04
CA ALA A 75 -3.96 3.22 4.50
C ALA A 75 -2.87 3.33 5.58
N ASP A 76 -2.98 2.46 6.59
CA ASP A 76 -1.95 2.29 7.62
C ASP A 76 -0.64 1.76 7.02
N ILE A 77 0.48 2.41 7.35
CA ILE A 77 1.82 2.10 6.82
C ILE A 77 2.26 0.68 7.17
N TYR A 78 1.92 0.19 8.36
CA TYR A 78 2.29 -1.14 8.83
C TYR A 78 1.44 -2.22 8.15
N ALA A 79 0.14 -1.98 7.99
CA ALA A 79 -0.74 -2.86 7.22
C ALA A 79 -0.30 -2.95 5.76
N ALA A 80 0.00 -1.82 5.11
CA ALA A 80 0.53 -1.80 3.75
C ALA A 80 1.87 -2.54 3.65
N SER A 81 2.74 -2.39 4.64
CA SER A 81 4.01 -3.15 4.72
C SER A 81 3.76 -4.65 4.80
N LYS A 82 2.81 -5.08 5.64
CA LYS A 82 2.43 -6.51 5.72
C LYS A 82 1.80 -7.04 4.45
N LEU A 83 0.98 -6.24 3.77
CA LEU A 83 0.43 -6.65 2.47
C LEU A 83 1.53 -6.80 1.42
N LEU A 84 2.56 -5.93 1.41
CA LEU A 84 3.72 -6.09 0.54
C LEU A 84 4.50 -7.38 0.86
N GLU A 85 4.78 -7.67 2.12
CA GLU A 85 5.43 -8.94 2.51
C GLU A 85 4.62 -10.16 2.06
N MET A 86 3.30 -10.15 2.28
CA MET A 86 2.43 -11.28 1.90
C MET A 86 2.31 -11.47 0.40
N SER A 87 2.49 -10.41 -0.38
CA SER A 87 2.35 -10.40 -1.84
C SER A 87 3.66 -10.70 -2.58
N GLU A 88 4.72 -11.13 -1.89
CA GLU A 88 5.94 -11.60 -2.54
C GLU A 88 5.62 -12.68 -3.59
N GLY A 89 6.08 -12.47 -4.83
CA GLY A 89 5.72 -13.30 -5.99
C GLY A 89 4.54 -12.77 -6.83
N TYR A 90 3.81 -11.76 -6.32
CA TYR A 90 2.69 -11.09 -6.99
C TYR A 90 2.88 -9.56 -7.12
N HIS A 91 4.11 -9.05 -6.90
CA HIS A 91 4.47 -7.62 -6.96
C HIS A 91 4.47 -7.06 -8.39
N GLN A 92 3.28 -6.93 -8.98
CA GLN A 92 3.13 -6.16 -10.20
C GLN A 92 3.35 -4.68 -9.90
N LYS A 93 3.93 -3.92 -10.84
CA LYS A 93 4.24 -2.51 -10.64
C LYS A 93 3.00 -1.68 -10.31
N GLN A 94 1.90 -1.95 -11.01
CA GLN A 94 0.66 -1.23 -10.80
C GLN A 94 0.03 -1.51 -9.42
N PHE A 95 0.15 -2.73 -8.88
CA PHE A 95 -0.27 -3.07 -7.53
C PHE A 95 0.44 -2.19 -6.49
N VAL A 96 1.78 -2.20 -6.52
CA VAL A 96 2.61 -1.42 -5.58
C VAL A 96 2.27 0.07 -5.69
N ARG A 97 2.15 0.58 -6.93
CA ARG A 97 1.80 1.98 -7.20
C ARG A 97 0.46 2.36 -6.58
N ASN A 98 -0.57 1.54 -6.73
CA ASN A 98 -1.90 1.81 -6.17
C ASN A 98 -1.90 1.70 -4.65
N LEU A 99 -1.16 0.75 -4.08
CA LEU A 99 -1.01 0.63 -2.64
C LEU A 99 -0.33 1.85 -2.01
N VAL A 100 0.83 2.28 -2.54
CA VAL A 100 1.52 3.46 -1.99
C VAL A 100 0.72 4.75 -2.16
N ARG A 101 -0.12 4.84 -3.20
CA ARG A 101 -1.05 5.97 -3.38
C ARG A 101 -2.16 6.04 -2.33
N LYS A 102 -2.45 4.96 -1.61
CA LYS A 102 -3.39 5.01 -0.47
C LYS A 102 -2.73 5.49 0.82
N LEU A 103 -1.40 5.52 0.89
CA LEU A 103 -0.70 5.95 2.09
C LEU A 103 -0.88 7.45 2.36
N THR A 104 -0.67 7.82 3.63
CA THR A 104 -0.83 9.18 4.14
C THR A 104 -0.09 10.21 3.31
N LYS A 105 -0.78 11.29 2.98
CA LYS A 105 -0.23 12.41 2.23
C LYS A 105 0.56 13.34 3.14
N ILE A 106 1.79 13.64 2.74
CA ILE A 106 2.71 14.49 3.50
C ILE A 106 3.09 15.77 2.75
N ASN A 107 2.43 16.05 1.62
CA ASN A 107 2.69 17.24 0.79
C ASN A 107 2.39 18.54 1.53
N GLU A 108 1.45 18.54 2.47
CA GLU A 108 1.08 19.71 3.28
C GLU A 108 1.81 19.79 4.63
N TYR A 109 2.67 18.82 4.93
CA TYR A 109 3.42 18.83 6.19
C TYR A 109 4.39 20.01 6.21
N ASP A 110 4.39 20.74 7.32
CA ASP A 110 5.43 21.71 7.61
C ASP A 110 6.74 21.02 8.02
N ILE A 111 7.80 21.80 8.18
CA ILE A 111 9.14 21.28 8.50
C ILE A 111 9.19 20.47 9.80
N SER A 112 8.37 20.84 10.80
CA SER A 112 8.32 20.17 12.10
C SER A 112 7.64 18.80 12.00
N SER A 113 6.51 18.76 11.29
CA SER A 113 5.75 17.54 11.02
C SER A 113 6.55 16.58 10.15
N LEU A 114 7.21 17.09 9.10
CA LEU A 114 8.07 16.32 8.21
C LEU A 114 9.23 15.68 8.97
N LYS A 115 9.88 16.44 9.86
CA LYS A 115 10.96 15.92 10.71
C LYS A 115 10.44 14.84 11.66
N SER A 116 9.32 15.09 12.33
CA SER A 116 8.76 14.14 13.30
C SER A 116 8.35 12.83 12.63
N PHE A 117 7.73 12.92 11.45
CA PHE A 117 7.38 11.76 10.64
C PHE A 117 8.61 10.98 10.17
N LEU A 118 9.66 11.67 9.69
CA LEU A 118 10.92 11.00 9.31
C LEU A 118 11.59 10.32 10.51
N ASP A 119 11.59 10.95 11.69
CA ASP A 119 12.13 10.35 12.90
C ASP A 119 11.34 9.05 13.26
N GLU A 120 10.01 9.05 13.11
CA GLU A 120 9.17 7.85 13.29
C GLU A 120 9.50 6.74 12.28
N LEU A 121 9.66 7.09 11.00
CA LEU A 121 10.04 6.14 9.95
C LEU A 121 11.39 5.48 10.26
N ILE A 122 12.37 6.24 10.75
CA ILE A 122 13.70 5.73 11.10
C ILE A 122 13.62 4.79 12.32
N GLU A 123 12.87 5.18 13.35
CA GLU A 123 12.69 4.37 14.57
C GLU A 123 12.01 3.03 14.25
N ASN A 124 11.02 3.05 13.36
CA ASN A 124 10.21 1.88 13.03
C ASN A 124 10.61 1.18 11.73
N GLN A 125 11.72 1.55 11.09
CA GLN A 125 12.08 1.07 9.75
C GLN A 125 12.11 -0.46 9.60
N ASN A 126 12.47 -1.19 10.66
CA ASN A 126 12.51 -2.66 10.65
C ASN A 126 11.11 -3.31 10.54
N ARG A 127 10.04 -2.52 10.72
CA ARG A 127 8.64 -2.94 10.63
C ARG A 127 7.94 -2.40 9.39
N ILE A 128 8.65 -1.61 8.57
CA ILE A 128 8.12 -0.95 7.39
C ILE A 128 8.83 -1.53 6.17
N HIS A 129 8.06 -1.88 5.15
CA HIS A 129 8.61 -2.48 3.94
C HIS A 129 9.55 -1.48 3.23
N PRO A 130 10.75 -1.90 2.76
CA PRO A 130 11.73 -1.00 2.14
C PRO A 130 11.20 -0.19 0.94
N ILE A 131 10.24 -0.73 0.19
CA ILE A 131 9.52 -0.01 -0.88
C ILE A 131 8.75 1.20 -0.33
N ILE A 132 8.04 1.06 0.79
CA ILE A 132 7.29 2.17 1.41
C ILE A 132 8.24 3.23 1.94
N LEU A 133 9.38 2.82 2.52
CA LEU A 133 10.43 3.75 2.92
C LEU A 133 11.00 4.51 1.71
N GLY A 134 11.18 3.83 0.58
CA GLY A 134 11.58 4.45 -0.69
C GLY A 134 10.55 5.46 -1.20
N PHE A 135 9.26 5.12 -1.15
CA PHE A 135 8.17 6.03 -1.51
C PHE A 135 8.19 7.30 -0.65
N TYR A 136 8.23 7.17 0.68
CA TYR A 136 8.23 8.34 1.55
C TYR A 136 9.51 9.16 1.45
N LYS A 137 10.66 8.54 1.17
CA LYS A 137 11.88 9.30 0.88
C LYS A 137 11.67 10.25 -0.29
N VAL A 138 11.09 9.78 -1.39
CA VAL A 138 10.77 10.61 -2.57
C VAL A 138 9.75 11.70 -2.20
N GLU A 139 8.70 11.37 -1.46
CA GLU A 139 7.69 12.36 -1.05
C GLU A 139 8.25 13.45 -0.12
N ILE A 140 9.17 13.11 0.78
CA ILE A 140 9.86 14.07 1.65
C ILE A 140 10.76 14.98 0.81
N GLU A 141 11.52 14.43 -0.14
CA GLU A 141 12.35 15.20 -1.09
C GLU A 141 11.49 16.15 -1.94
N ASN A 142 10.32 15.69 -2.39
CA ASN A 142 9.33 16.51 -3.08
C ASN A 142 8.79 17.63 -2.17
N ASN A 143 8.39 17.34 -0.94
CA ASN A 143 7.92 18.36 -0.01
C ASN A 143 8.99 19.44 0.22
N MET A 144 10.26 19.05 0.45
CA MET A 144 11.36 19.99 0.69
C MET A 144 11.69 20.87 -0.52
N SER A 145 11.49 20.38 -1.75
CA SER A 145 11.76 21.14 -2.98
C SER A 145 10.65 22.11 -3.35
N HIS A 146 9.40 21.80 -2.99
CA HIS A 146 8.25 22.67 -3.26
C HIS A 146 8.01 23.73 -2.18
N ASN A 147 8.49 23.49 -0.95
CA ASN A 147 8.36 24.42 0.16
C ASN A 147 9.60 25.28 0.37
N ASN A 148 9.42 26.53 0.77
CA ASN A 148 10.53 27.47 1.00
C ASN A 148 11.10 27.34 2.42
N TYR A 149 11.69 26.17 2.74
CA TYR A 149 12.32 25.93 4.04
C TYR A 149 13.71 26.54 4.14
N HIS A 150 14.14 26.84 5.37
CA HIS A 150 15.48 27.35 5.60
C HIS A 150 16.54 26.26 5.28
N LYS A 151 17.65 26.67 4.64
CA LYS A 151 18.71 25.76 4.18
C LYS A 151 19.25 24.81 5.26
N LEU A 152 19.40 25.30 6.49
CA LEU A 152 19.87 24.46 7.60
C LEU A 152 18.85 23.38 7.99
N GLN A 153 17.56 23.67 7.90
CA GLN A 153 16.50 22.70 8.21
C GLN A 153 16.48 21.59 7.16
N ILE A 154 16.60 21.95 5.87
CA ILE A 154 16.72 21.00 4.76
C ILE A 154 17.92 20.06 5.01
N LYS A 155 19.09 20.60 5.36
CA LYS A 155 20.30 19.79 5.62
C LYS A 155 20.11 18.80 6.77
N VAL A 156 19.34 19.15 7.80
CA VAL A 156 19.03 18.23 8.91
C VAL A 156 18.16 17.07 8.42
N ILE A 157 17.14 17.35 7.61
CA ILE A 157 16.25 16.31 7.05
C ILE A 157 17.01 15.43 6.07
N GLU A 158 17.78 16.00 5.13
CA GLU A 158 18.63 15.25 4.21
C GLU A 158 19.57 14.27 4.94
N LYS A 159 20.20 14.71 6.04
CA LYS A 159 21.05 13.84 6.87
C LYS A 159 20.27 12.69 7.51
N ASN A 160 19.00 12.91 7.87
CA ASN A 160 18.17 11.86 8.42
C ASN A 160 17.67 10.89 7.34
N LEU A 161 17.36 11.39 6.13
CA LEU A 161 16.93 10.56 5.00
C LEU A 161 17.96 9.49 4.62
N THR A 162 19.26 9.77 4.77
CA THR A 162 20.31 8.78 4.48
C THR A 162 20.33 7.60 5.44
N LYS A 163 19.61 7.69 6.57
CA LYS A 163 19.48 6.59 7.55
C LYS A 163 18.41 5.57 7.18
N LEU A 164 17.53 5.89 6.22
CA LEU A 164 16.48 4.96 5.79
C LEU A 164 17.08 3.84 4.93
N ILE A 165 16.77 2.60 5.30
CA ILE A 165 17.08 1.42 4.50
C ILE A 165 15.97 1.24 3.46
N VAL A 166 16.18 1.79 2.26
CA VAL A 166 15.19 1.81 1.18
C VAL A 166 15.49 0.76 0.11
N ASP A 167 14.45 0.33 -0.59
CA ASP A 167 14.59 -0.34 -1.88
C ASP A 167 14.43 0.68 -3.01
N SER A 168 15.53 0.93 -3.73
CA SER A 168 15.59 1.87 -4.86
C SER A 168 15.26 1.22 -6.20
N SER A 169 14.89 -0.06 -6.24
CA SER A 169 14.57 -0.78 -7.48
C SER A 169 13.23 -0.36 -8.07
N PHE A 170 12.34 0.22 -7.26
CA PHE A 170 11.02 0.64 -7.68
C PHE A 170 11.01 2.10 -8.15
N ASP A 171 10.59 2.32 -9.40
CA ASP A 171 10.41 3.65 -9.96
C ASP A 171 8.98 4.16 -9.71
N PHE A 172 8.84 5.08 -8.75
CA PHE A 172 7.58 5.75 -8.43
C PHE A 172 7.21 6.87 -9.42
N THR A 173 8.15 7.30 -10.28
CA THR A 173 7.98 8.42 -11.21
C THR A 173 7.48 7.99 -12.59
N ALA A 174 7.61 6.71 -12.93
CA ALA A 174 7.10 6.16 -14.18
C ALA A 174 5.58 6.40 -14.31
N SER A 175 5.19 7.17 -15.33
CA SER A 175 3.79 7.35 -15.74
C SER A 175 3.23 6.16 -16.51
N ASP A 176 4.11 5.26 -16.95
CA ASP A 176 3.74 4.11 -17.76
C ASP A 176 2.82 3.20 -16.93
N ARG A 177 1.55 3.19 -17.32
CA ARG A 177 0.61 2.13 -17.02
C ARG A 177 1.24 0.85 -17.59
N ASP A 178 1.20 -0.27 -16.85
CA ASP A 178 1.65 -1.55 -17.39
C ASP A 178 1.01 -1.73 -18.77
N ALA A 179 1.84 -1.92 -19.80
CA ALA A 179 1.46 -1.81 -21.22
C ALA A 179 0.32 -2.76 -21.66
N ASN A 180 -0.09 -3.68 -20.79
CA ASN A 180 -1.22 -4.59 -20.95
C ASN A 180 -2.17 -4.50 -19.75
N LEU A 181 -2.77 -3.34 -19.50
CA LEU A 181 -4.05 -3.28 -18.76
C LEU A 181 -5.15 -3.73 -19.73
N ASP A 182 -5.11 -5.00 -20.15
CA ASP A 182 -6.32 -5.66 -20.61
C ASP A 182 -7.24 -5.71 -19.38
N ILE A 183 -8.20 -4.79 -19.35
CA ILE A 183 -9.25 -4.79 -18.34
C ILE A 183 -10.17 -5.95 -18.74
N PRO A 184 -10.19 -7.09 -18.04
CA PRO A 184 -10.88 -8.30 -18.49
C PRO A 184 -12.42 -8.17 -18.54
N TYR A 185 -12.96 -6.99 -18.21
CA TYR A 185 -14.38 -6.72 -18.00
C TYR A 185 -14.90 -5.53 -18.82
N MET A 186 -14.15 -5.09 -19.83
CA MET A 186 -14.54 -4.04 -20.78
C MET A 186 -14.74 -4.63 -22.19
N ASP A 187 -15.45 -5.76 -22.26
CA ASP A 187 -16.13 -6.23 -23.49
C ASP A 187 -17.64 -6.06 -23.32
#